data_AF-S7Y657-F1
#
_entry.id   AF-S7Y657-F1
#
_cell.length_a   1.000
_cell.length_b   1.000
_cell.length_c   1.000
_cell.angle_alpha   90.00
_cell.angle_beta   90.00
_cell.angle_gamma   90.00
#
_symmetry.space_group_name_H-M   'P 1'
#
loop_
_entity.id
_entity.type
_entity.pdbx_description
1 polymer ?
#
loop_
_entity_poly.entity_id
_entity_poly.type
_entity_poly.pdbx_seq_one_letter_code
_entity_poly.pdbx_strand_id
1 'polypeptide(L)' 'MLTCREATQLLSEKQDRTLNFKEMSALQFHVVMCSSCRRFGKQMKSLSLLSKQYKKFDEKQKD' A
#
# COMPACT_ATOMS: atom_id res chain seq x y z
N MET A 1 11.04 -10.01 -13.40
CA MET A 1 9.66 -9.59 -13.07
C MET A 1 9.35 -10.12 -11.68
N LEU A 2 8.70 -9.32 -10.83
CA LEU A 2 8.16 -9.83 -9.56
C LEU A 2 7.01 -10.81 -9.84
N THR A 3 6.85 -11.80 -8.99
CA THR A 3 5.62 -12.58 -8.85
C THR A 3 4.52 -11.73 -8.20
N CYS A 4 3.25 -12.12 -8.36
CA CYS A 4 2.14 -11.44 -7.68
C CYS A 4 2.32 -11.46 -6.15
N ARG A 5 2.87 -12.56 -5.59
CA ARG A 5 3.13 -12.69 -4.15
C ARG A 5 4.14 -11.64 -3.67
N GLU A 6 5.28 -11.54 -4.34
CA GLU A 6 6.31 -10.54 -4.02
C GLU A 6 5.78 -9.11 -4.21
N ALA A 7 4.98 -8.87 -5.25
CA ALA A 7 4.36 -7.56 -5.48
C ALA A 7 3.38 -7.19 -4.35
N THR A 8 2.52 -8.13 -3.92
CA THR A 8 1.60 -7.89 -2.79
C THR A 8 2.35 -7.71 -1.47
N GLN A 9 3.45 -8.42 -1.26
CA GLN A 9 4.30 -8.26 -0.09
C GLN A 9 4.93 -6.85 -0.06
N LEU A 10 5.55 -6.40 -1.15
CA LEU A 10 6.10 -5.04 -1.23
C LEU A 10 5.03 -3.95 -1.11
N LEU A 11 3.80 -4.18 -1.59
CA LEU A 11 2.68 -3.26 -1.40
C LEU A 11 2.27 -3.14 0.07
N SER A 12 2.34 -4.23 0.83
CA SER A 12 2.12 -4.24 2.28
C SER A 12 3.27 -3.54 2.99
N GLU A 13 4.51 -3.93 2.71
CA GLU A 13 5.71 -3.36 3.34
C GLU A 13 5.81 -1.85 3.12
N LYS A 14 5.34 -1.33 1.99
CA LYS A 14 5.27 0.12 1.71
C LYS A 14 4.39 0.90 2.72
N GLN A 15 3.48 0.24 3.44
CA GLN A 15 2.70 0.89 4.50
C GLN A 15 3.53 1.10 5.77
N ASP A 16 4.48 0.21 6.04
CA ASP A 16 5.25 0.17 7.28
C ASP A 16 6.66 0.78 7.13
N ARG A 17 7.25 0.65 5.94
CA ARG A 17 8.59 1.15 5.62
C ARG A 17 8.66 1.83 4.26
N THR A 18 9.67 2.67 4.09
CA THR A 18 10.05 3.18 2.77
C THR A 18 10.72 2.06 1.96
N LEU A 19 10.26 1.85 0.72
CA LEU A 19 10.93 0.96 -0.22
C LEU A 19 12.12 1.67 -0.87
N ASN A 20 13.19 0.93 -1.16
CA ASN A 20 14.31 1.47 -1.93
C ASN A 20 13.92 1.66 -3.42
N PHE A 21 14.74 2.40 -4.17
CA PHE A 21 14.45 2.72 -5.57
C PHE A 21 14.28 1.49 -6.48
N LYS A 22 15.02 0.41 -6.22
CA LYS A 22 14.95 -0.83 -7.00
C LYS A 22 13.64 -1.57 -6.73
N GLU A 23 13.27 -1.70 -5.45
CA GLU A 23 12.00 -2.27 -5.00
C GLU A 23 10.82 -1.50 -5.56
N MET A 24 10.85 -0.17 -5.45
CA MET A 24 9.80 0.71 -5.94
C MET A 24 9.62 0.57 -7.46
N SER A 25 10.71 0.60 -8.23
CA SER A 25 10.66 0.52 -9.69
C SER A 25 10.14 -0.84 -10.17
N ALA A 26 10.64 -1.94 -9.59
CA ALA A 26 10.17 -3.29 -9.91
C ALA A 26 8.68 -3.48 -9.58
N LEU A 27 8.25 -2.92 -8.44
CA LEU A 27 6.85 -2.96 -8.03
C LEU A 27 5.96 -2.15 -8.97
N GLN A 28 6.35 -0.93 -9.34
CA GLN A 28 5.57 -0.10 -10.27
C GLN A 28 5.39 -0.80 -11.62
N PHE A 29 6.47 -1.38 -12.17
CA PHE A 29 6.39 -2.13 -13.42
C PHE A 29 5.37 -3.27 -13.34
N HIS A 30 5.42 -4.10 -12.28
CA HIS A 30 4.46 -5.19 -12.09
C HIS A 30 3.01 -4.68 -11.95
N VAL A 31 2.79 -3.65 -11.13
CA VAL A 31 1.45 -3.07 -10.87
C VAL A 31 0.83 -2.45 -12.12
N VAL A 32 1.66 -1.91 -13.03
CA VAL A 32 1.16 -1.35 -14.28
C VAL A 32 0.53 -2.46 -15.15
N MET A 33 1.13 -3.65 -15.19
CA MET A 33 0.71 -4.75 -16.06
C MET A 33 -0.30 -5.71 -15.41
N CYS A 34 -0.34 -5.77 -14.08
CA CYS A 34 -1.22 -6.69 -13.34
C CYS A 34 -2.40 -5.95 -12.70
N SER A 35 -3.61 -6.16 -13.24
CA SER A 35 -4.84 -5.54 -12.76
C SER A 35 -5.18 -5.90 -11.31
N SER A 36 -4.93 -7.15 -10.90
CA SER A 36 -5.15 -7.63 -9.53
C SER A 36 -4.24 -6.91 -8.52
N CYS A 37 -2.94 -6.84 -8.79
CA CYS A 37 -1.99 -6.14 -7.92
C CYS A 37 -2.27 -4.63 -7.88
N ARG A 38 -2.74 -4.04 -8.98
CA ARG A 38 -3.20 -2.64 -9.01
C ARG A 38 -4.42 -2.41 -8.12
N ARG A 39 -5.40 -3.32 -8.12
CA ARG A 39 -6.57 -3.25 -7.23
C ARG A 39 -6.15 -3.39 -5.77
N PHE A 40 -5.29 -4.35 -5.45
CA PHE A 40 -4.76 -4.54 -4.09
C PHE A 40 -4.04 -3.28 -3.58
N GLY A 41 -3.17 -2.67 -4.40
CA GLY A 41 -2.49 -1.43 -4.02
C GLY A 41 -3.45 -0.26 -3.74
N LYS A 42 -4.58 -0.18 -4.46
CA LYS A 42 -5.64 0.80 -4.16
C LYS A 42 -6.33 0.50 -2.82
N GLN A 43 -6.63 -0.77 -2.54
CA GLN A 43 -7.23 -1.19 -1.27
C GLN A 43 -6.35 -0.85 -0.07
N MET A 44 -5.04 -1.10 -0.16
CA MET A 44 -4.08 -0.74 0.90
C MET A 44 -4.08 0.77 1.18
N LYS A 45 -4.14 1.61 0.12
CA LYS A 45 -4.25 3.06 0.27
C LYS A 45 -5.56 3.48 0.96
N SER A 46 -6.68 2.87 0.59
CA SER A 46 -7.97 3.13 1.23
C SER A 46 -7.95 2.75 2.71
N LEU A 47 -7.39 1.59 3.06
CA LEU A 47 -7.25 1.16 4.44
C LEU A 47 -6.41 2.16 5.25
N SER A 48 -5.25 2.56 4.74
CA SER A 48 -4.39 3.57 5.37
C SER A 48 -5.10 4.91 5.60
N LEU A 49 -5.92 5.35 4.64
CA LEU A 49 -6.70 6.58 4.79
C LEU A 49 -7.77 6.45 5.88
N LEU A 50 -8.52 5.34 5.87
CA LEU A 50 -9.55 5.07 6.87
C LEU A 50 -8.96 4.96 8.28
N SER A 51 -7.85 4.25 8.46
CA SER A 51 -7.16 4.16 9.76
C SER A 51 -6.73 5.54 10.27
N LYS A 52 -6.21 6.41 9.39
CA LYS A 52 -5.84 7.79 9.76
C LYS A 52 -7.05 8.65 10.11
N GLN A 53 -8.17 8.48 9.40
CA GLN A 53 -9.42 9.19 9.71
C GLN A 53 -10.01 8.71 11.04
N TYR A 54 -9.98 7.41 11.30
CA TYR A 54 -10.44 6.83 12.55
C TYR A 54 -9.67 7.40 13.76
N LYS A 55 -8.34 7.45 13.67
CA LYS A 55 -7.51 8.06 14.72
C LYS A 55 -7.91 9.52 15.01
N LYS A 56 -8.13 10.33 13.97
CA LYS A 56 -8.57 11.73 14.13
C LYS A 56 -9.95 11.86 14.75
N PHE A 57 -10.86 10.92 14.47
CA PHE A 57 -12.19 10.90 15.07
C PHE A 57 -12.13 10.53 16.56
N ASP A 58 -11.31 9.56 16.94
CA ASP A 58 -11.07 9.18 18.34
C ASP A 58 -10.47 10.33 19.16
N GLU A 59 -9.48 11.03 18.61
CA GLU A 59 -8.86 12.20 19.24
C GLU A 59 -9.89 13.31 19.51
N LYS A 60 -10.75 13.63 18.52
CA LYS A 60 -11.80 14.64 18.66
C LYS A 60 -12.93 14.30 19.63
N GLN A 61 -13.13 13.04 19.97
CA GLN A 61 -14.14 12.63 20.96
C GLN A 61 -13.63 12.63 22.40
N LYS A 62 -12.30 12.72 22.59
CA LYS A 62 -11.68 12.80 23.92
C LYS A 62 -11.49 14.25 24.41
N ASP A 63 -11.58 15.22 23.49
CA ASP A 63 -11.67 16.65 23.78
C ASP A 63 -13.12 17.06 24.09
#